data_AF-A0A0S3PQU8-F1
#
_entry.id   AF-A0A0S3PQU8-F1
#
_cell.length_a   1.000
_cell.length_b   1.000
_cell.length_c   1.000
_cell.angle_alpha   90.00
_cell.angle_beta   90.00
_cell.angle_gamma   90.00
#
_symmetry.space_group_name_H-M   'P 1'
#
loop_
_entity.id
_entity.type
_entity.pdbx_description
1 polymer ?
#
loop_
_entity_poly.entity_id
_entity_poly.type
_entity_poly.pdbx_seq_one_letter_code
_entity_poly.pdbx_strand_id
1 'polypeptide(L)'
;MSVVNEMRRGSPQTDRSGKPKSGSKAGMILLVLLALGAIGAAAYMYLNRAPDYGPTVAIAFTPDRLGKEAAAPLLNQCAKQRTITAPTQSAADTAVMLFIRDKANELADCAYEQPMGVLCDSNNRAFAVATALQMLRNTDPLVEQKGTGRSNSHAMVVRERVVASIGKRARQGELIARDFGEYPPASLQAVFTPGAASNACAK
;
A
#
# COMPACT_ATOMS: atom_id res chain seq x y z
N MET A 1 -59.47 -24.16 -59.10
CA MET A 1 -58.34 -24.23 -60.06
C MET A 1 -57.07 -24.39 -59.22
N SER A 2 -56.53 -25.61 -59.14
CA SER A 2 -55.40 -26.08 -59.96
C SER A 2 -54.11 -25.29 -59.61
N VAL A 3 -52.97 -25.85 -59.19
CA VAL A 3 -52.36 -27.16 -59.43
C VAL A 3 -51.39 -27.48 -58.28
N VAL A 4 -51.35 -28.77 -57.94
CA VAL A 4 -50.38 -29.50 -57.12
C VAL A 4 -48.94 -29.22 -57.56
N ASN A 5 -48.01 -29.00 -56.63
CA ASN A 5 -46.65 -29.48 -56.91
C ASN A 5 -45.98 -30.08 -55.67
N GLU A 6 -45.67 -31.34 -55.85
CA GLU A 6 -45.19 -32.33 -54.93
C GLU A 6 -43.71 -32.52 -55.26
N MET A 7 -42.80 -32.20 -54.34
CA MET A 7 -41.42 -32.69 -54.43
C MET A 7 -40.86 -33.06 -53.05
N ARG A 8 -40.85 -34.39 -52.86
CA ARG A 8 -39.73 -35.20 -52.35
C ARG A 8 -39.19 -34.91 -50.94
N ARG A 9 -39.73 -35.72 -50.03
CA ARG A 9 -39.02 -36.72 -49.19
C ARG A 9 -37.51 -36.52 -49.01
N GLY A 10 -37.12 -36.30 -47.76
CA GLY A 10 -35.81 -36.57 -47.21
C GLY A 10 -35.85 -36.55 -45.69
N SER A 11 -36.37 -37.61 -45.07
CA SER A 11 -36.23 -37.82 -43.62
C SER A 11 -34.75 -38.00 -43.26
N PRO A 12 -34.22 -37.29 -42.26
CA PRO A 12 -32.97 -37.70 -41.63
C PRO A 12 -33.27 -38.90 -40.73
N GLN A 13 -32.78 -40.08 -41.14
CA GLN A 13 -32.64 -41.23 -40.26
C GLN A 13 -31.79 -40.85 -39.04
N THR A 14 -32.35 -41.07 -37.86
CA THR A 14 -31.60 -41.14 -36.60
C THR A 14 -30.79 -42.43 -36.60
N ASP A 15 -29.49 -42.32 -36.86
CA ASP A 15 -28.56 -43.42 -36.64
C ASP A 15 -28.27 -43.58 -35.15
N ARG A 16 -28.88 -44.64 -34.57
CA ARG A 16 -28.41 -45.28 -33.34
C ARG A 16 -27.11 -46.02 -33.68
N SER A 17 -25.97 -45.37 -33.49
CA SER A 17 -24.69 -46.06 -33.38
C SER A 17 -23.82 -45.35 -32.36
N GLY A 18 -23.77 -45.94 -31.16
CA GLY A 18 -22.82 -45.57 -30.13
C GLY A 18 -21.40 -45.83 -30.62
N LYS A 19 -20.63 -44.77 -30.79
CA LYS A 19 -19.18 -44.70 -30.60
C LYS A 19 -18.79 -43.23 -30.55
N PRO A 20 -18.17 -42.73 -29.47
CA PRO A 20 -17.56 -41.42 -29.52
C PRO A 20 -16.53 -41.43 -30.65
N LYS A 21 -16.75 -40.57 -31.67
CA LYS A 21 -15.73 -40.28 -32.68
C LYS A 21 -14.46 -39.97 -31.91
N SER A 22 -13.40 -40.72 -32.21
CA SER A 22 -12.04 -40.49 -31.74
C SER A 22 -11.67 -39.04 -32.04
N GLY A 23 -12.01 -38.16 -31.09
CA GLY A 23 -11.65 -36.75 -31.12
C GLY A 23 -10.14 -36.75 -31.12
N SER A 24 -9.57 -36.24 -32.21
CA SER A 24 -8.13 -36.16 -32.44
C SER A 24 -7.47 -35.76 -31.13
N LYS A 25 -6.74 -36.70 -30.51
CA LYS A 25 -6.06 -36.48 -29.23
C LYS A 25 -5.17 -35.22 -29.30
N ALA A 26 -4.67 -34.90 -30.49
CA ALA A 26 -3.94 -33.67 -30.78
C ALA A 26 -4.76 -32.40 -30.52
N GLY A 27 -6.05 -32.36 -30.88
CA GLY A 27 -6.91 -31.21 -30.64
C GLY A 27 -7.22 -30.98 -29.16
N MET A 28 -7.36 -32.05 -28.38
CA MET A 28 -7.57 -31.96 -26.93
C MET A 28 -6.29 -31.54 -26.20
N ILE A 29 -5.13 -32.05 -26.62
CA ILE A 29 -3.83 -31.62 -26.09
C ILE A 29 -3.59 -30.13 -26.36
N LEU A 30 -3.90 -29.65 -27.57
CA LEU A 30 -3.74 -28.24 -27.92
C LEU A 30 -4.63 -27.32 -27.06
N LEU A 31 -5.88 -27.72 -26.80
CA LEU A 31 -6.79 -26.97 -25.93
C LEU A 31 -6.29 -26.90 -24.48
N VAL A 32 -5.75 -28.00 -23.95
CA VAL A 32 -5.19 -28.03 -22.59
C VAL A 32 -3.96 -27.13 -22.48
N LEU A 33 -3.07 -27.14 -23.49
CA LEU A 33 -1.90 -26.28 -23.51
C LEU A 33 -2.25 -24.79 -23.57
N LEU A 34 -3.27 -24.41 -24.37
CA LEU A 34 -3.76 -23.04 -24.44
C LEU A 34 -4.38 -22.59 -23.12
N ALA A 35 -5.17 -23.45 -22.46
CA ALA A 35 -5.76 -23.15 -21.16
C ALA A 35 -4.68 -22.95 -20.07
N LEU A 36 -3.67 -23.82 -20.04
CA LEU A 36 -2.54 -23.69 -19.11
C LEU A 36 -1.71 -22.44 -19.38
N GLY A 37 -1.50 -22.08 -20.65
CA GLY A 37 -0.83 -20.84 -21.04
C GLY A 37 -1.60 -19.59 -20.58
N ALA A 38 -2.92 -19.57 -20.73
CA ALA A 38 -3.77 -18.47 -20.26
C ALA A 38 -3.76 -18.35 -18.73
N ILE A 39 -3.83 -19.47 -18.00
CA ILE A 39 -3.74 -19.49 -16.54
C ILE A 39 -2.36 -19.00 -16.08
N GLY A 40 -1.29 -19.45 -16.73
CA GLY A 40 0.08 -19.00 -16.44
C GLY A 40 0.27 -17.51 -16.68
N ALA A 41 -0.27 -16.98 -17.77
CA ALA A 41 -0.24 -15.54 -18.06
C ALA A 41 -1.06 -14.72 -17.04
N ALA A 42 -2.23 -15.20 -16.64
CA ALA A 42 -3.05 -14.54 -15.62
C ALA A 42 -2.37 -14.57 -14.24
N ALA A 43 -1.77 -15.69 -13.85
CA ALA A 43 -1.00 -15.80 -12.62
C ALA A 43 0.25 -14.89 -12.65
N TYR A 44 0.94 -14.82 -13.79
CA TYR A 44 2.07 -13.91 -13.98
C TYR A 44 1.64 -12.45 -13.89
N MET A 45 0.51 -12.07 -14.51
CA MET A 45 -0.03 -10.72 -14.38
C MET A 45 -0.51 -10.42 -12.96
N TYR A 46 -1.07 -11.39 -12.23
CA TYR A 46 -1.48 -11.21 -10.83
C TYR A 46 -0.29 -11.06 -9.89
N LEU A 47 0.77 -11.85 -10.08
CA LEU A 47 2.01 -11.78 -9.29
C LEU A 47 2.83 -10.53 -9.61
N ASN A 48 2.74 -10.00 -10.83
CA ASN A 48 3.44 -8.79 -11.25
C ASN A 48 2.53 -7.56 -11.29
N ARG A 49 1.29 -7.65 -10.81
CA ARG A 49 0.42 -6.48 -10.68
C ARG A 49 1.01 -5.61 -9.59
N ALA A 50 1.59 -4.48 -10.00
CA ALA A 50 1.93 -3.42 -9.06
C ALA A 50 0.69 -3.13 -8.21
N PRO A 51 0.81 -3.00 -6.88
CA PRO A 51 -0.36 -2.74 -6.05
C PRO A 51 -1.09 -1.53 -6.61
N ASP A 52 -2.40 -1.66 -6.80
CA ASP A 52 -3.28 -0.55 -7.17
C ASP A 52 -3.34 0.37 -5.93
N TYR A 53 -2.29 1.17 -5.76
CA TYR A 53 -2.28 2.23 -4.78
C TYR A 53 -3.32 3.23 -5.26
N GLY A 54 -4.44 3.31 -4.53
CA GLY A 54 -5.50 4.28 -4.79
C GLY A 54 -4.97 5.71 -4.97
N PRO A 55 -5.83 6.66 -5.38
CA PRO A 55 -5.41 7.99 -5.75
C PRO A 55 -4.43 8.55 -4.73
N THR A 56 -3.23 8.88 -5.20
CA THR A 56 -2.18 9.53 -4.40
C THR A 56 -2.76 10.83 -3.85
N VAL A 57 -3.29 10.78 -2.64
CA VAL A 57 -3.64 11.98 -1.88
C VAL A 57 -2.30 12.66 -1.62
N ALA A 58 -2.03 13.69 -2.44
CA ALA A 58 -0.91 14.59 -2.26
C ALA A 58 -0.93 15.01 -0.78
N ILE A 59 0.08 14.56 -0.04
CA ILE A 59 0.28 15.06 1.31
C ILE A 59 0.71 16.50 1.07
N ALA A 60 -0.19 17.45 1.35
CA ALA A 60 0.10 18.86 1.22
C ALA A 60 1.07 19.23 2.35
N PHE A 61 2.36 19.20 2.03
CA PHE A 61 3.38 19.85 2.84
C PHE A 61 3.29 21.33 2.54
N THR A 62 3.13 22.15 3.57
CA THR A 62 3.33 23.58 3.40
C THR A 62 4.77 23.81 2.90
N PRO A 63 4.98 24.73 1.94
CA PRO A 63 6.15 24.77 1.05
C PRO A 63 7.52 25.04 1.72
N ASP A 64 7.61 25.16 3.04
CA ASP A 64 8.84 25.61 3.73
C ASP A 64 9.61 24.53 4.53
N ARG A 65 9.18 23.25 4.58
CA ARG A 65 9.74 22.33 5.60
C ARG A 65 10.32 20.98 5.19
N LEU A 66 10.00 20.42 4.03
CA LEU A 66 10.50 19.07 3.67
C LEU A 66 11.24 19.00 2.32
N GLY A 67 11.59 20.15 1.75
CA GLY A 67 12.29 20.27 0.46
C GLY A 67 13.79 20.61 0.53
N LYS A 68 14.36 20.71 1.74
CA LYS A 68 15.81 20.92 1.93
C LYS A 68 16.29 19.91 2.95
N GLU A 69 17.38 19.18 2.68
CA GLU A 69 18.06 18.33 3.70
C GLU A 69 18.30 19.10 5.01
N ALA A 70 18.61 20.40 4.90
CA ALA A 70 18.80 21.30 6.03
C ALA A 70 17.53 21.48 6.91
N ALA A 71 16.35 21.18 6.37
CA ALA A 71 15.06 21.31 7.03
C ALA A 71 14.57 19.99 7.65
N ALA A 72 15.34 18.90 7.64
CA ALA A 72 15.01 17.68 8.39
C ALA A 72 16.29 16.86 8.69
N PRO A 73 17.16 17.31 9.62
CA PRO A 73 18.40 16.59 9.94
C PRO A 73 18.15 15.13 10.36
N LEU A 74 16.98 14.86 10.92
CA LEU A 74 16.55 13.52 11.29
C LEU A 74 16.37 12.57 10.07
N LEU A 75 15.94 13.07 8.91
CA LEU A 75 15.86 12.24 7.69
C LEU A 75 17.23 11.68 7.31
N ASN A 76 18.25 12.54 7.28
CA ASN A 76 19.61 12.15 6.92
C ASN A 76 20.23 11.22 7.94
N GLN A 77 20.01 11.49 9.22
CA GLN A 77 20.44 10.60 10.28
C GLN A 77 19.81 9.22 10.12
N CYS A 78 18.50 9.15 9.88
CA CYS A 78 17.78 7.90 9.73
C CYS A 78 18.16 7.15 8.46
N ALA A 79 18.32 7.84 7.33
CA ALA A 79 18.81 7.24 6.09
C ALA A 79 20.21 6.63 6.28
N LYS A 80 21.13 7.36 6.92
CA LYS A 80 22.48 6.85 7.23
C LYS A 80 22.46 5.65 8.18
N GLN A 81 21.72 5.75 9.29
CA GLN A 81 21.63 4.68 10.29
C GLN A 81 21.06 3.38 9.72
N ARG A 82 20.10 3.50 8.80
CA ARG A 82 19.46 2.35 8.13
C ARG A 82 20.17 1.94 6.83
N THR A 83 21.34 2.54 6.53
CA THR A 83 22.11 2.31 5.28
C THR A 83 21.27 2.49 4.02
N ILE A 84 20.28 3.38 4.08
CA ILE A 84 19.41 3.70 2.95
C ILE A 84 20.08 4.83 2.17
N THR A 85 20.28 4.63 0.88
CA THR A 85 20.78 5.69 -0.01
C THR A 85 19.72 6.78 -0.13
N ALA A 86 19.89 7.87 0.62
CA ALA A 86 19.05 9.05 0.50
C ALA A 86 19.19 9.66 -0.90
N PRO A 87 18.12 10.27 -1.45
CA PRO A 87 18.23 11.06 -2.67
C PRO A 87 19.26 12.18 -2.47
N THR A 88 20.03 12.49 -3.52
CA THR A 88 21.08 13.52 -3.48
C THR A 88 20.49 14.91 -3.20
N GLN A 89 21.30 15.83 -2.65
CA GLN A 89 20.92 17.20 -2.25
C GLN A 89 20.17 18.05 -3.28
N SER A 90 20.26 17.73 -4.56
CA SER A 90 19.57 18.39 -5.68
C SER A 90 18.25 17.75 -6.08
N ALA A 91 17.83 16.69 -5.40
CA ALA A 91 16.62 15.97 -5.76
C ALA A 91 15.40 16.84 -5.44
N ALA A 92 14.56 17.08 -6.44
CA ALA A 92 13.31 17.83 -6.29
C ALA A 92 12.45 17.24 -5.17
N ASP A 93 11.60 18.06 -4.55
CA ASP A 93 10.68 17.67 -3.47
C ASP A 93 9.94 16.35 -3.75
N THR A 94 9.62 16.08 -5.02
CA THR A 94 9.01 14.83 -5.47
C THR A 94 9.85 13.58 -5.18
N ALA A 95 11.17 13.63 -5.36
CA ALA A 95 12.06 12.49 -5.14
C ALA A 95 12.22 12.17 -3.65
N VAL A 96 12.27 13.19 -2.79
CA VAL A 96 12.26 13.02 -1.32
C VAL A 96 10.95 12.37 -0.88
N MET A 97 9.83 12.78 -1.47
CA MET A 97 8.52 12.19 -1.15
C MET A 97 8.39 10.74 -1.60
N LEU A 98 8.88 10.39 -2.78
CA LEU A 98 8.92 9.00 -3.25
C LEU A 98 9.81 8.15 -2.34
N PHE A 99 10.96 8.68 -1.92
CA PHE A 99 11.83 8.01 -0.97
C PHE A 99 11.16 7.74 0.37
N ILE A 100 10.49 8.75 0.95
CA ILE A 100 9.72 8.59 2.19
C ILE A 100 8.62 7.55 2.02
N ARG A 101 7.94 7.53 0.86
CA ARG A 101 6.91 6.53 0.55
C ARG A 101 7.46 5.11 0.57
N ASP A 102 8.59 4.89 -0.07
CA ASP A 102 9.18 3.56 -0.23
C ASP A 102 9.84 3.05 1.06
N LYS A 103 10.27 3.96 1.94
CA LYS A 103 11.03 3.67 3.16
C LYS A 103 10.29 4.08 4.43
N ALA A 104 8.97 4.26 4.35
CA ALA A 104 8.17 4.80 5.43
C ALA A 104 8.30 4.00 6.73
N ASN A 105 8.37 2.66 6.64
CA ASN A 105 8.48 1.79 7.80
C ASN A 105 9.82 2.00 8.53
N GLU A 106 10.94 1.93 7.81
CA GLU A 106 12.28 2.07 8.39
C GLU A 106 12.55 3.49 8.90
N LEU A 107 12.02 4.49 8.19
CA LEU A 107 12.17 5.89 8.57
C LEU A 107 11.28 6.25 9.77
N ALA A 108 10.05 5.74 9.85
CA ALA A 108 9.20 5.93 11.01
C ALA A 108 9.79 5.25 12.25
N ASP A 109 10.22 4.00 12.16
CA ASP A 109 10.87 3.32 13.29
C ASP A 109 12.07 4.13 13.79
N CYS A 110 12.96 4.56 12.89
CA CYS A 110 14.11 5.38 13.27
C CYS A 110 13.71 6.73 13.88
N ALA A 111 12.75 7.45 13.29
CA ALA A 111 12.36 8.78 13.76
C ALA A 111 11.79 8.75 15.18
N TYR A 112 11.06 7.69 15.52
CA TYR A 112 10.45 7.53 16.84
C TYR A 112 11.35 6.82 17.86
N GLU A 113 12.45 6.20 17.45
CA GLU A 113 13.51 5.64 18.31
C GLU A 113 14.49 6.71 18.85
N GLN A 114 14.43 7.94 18.35
CA GLN A 114 15.37 9.00 18.71
C GLN A 114 15.36 9.36 20.21
N PRO A 115 16.42 9.98 20.75
CA PRO A 115 16.38 10.51 22.10
C PRO A 115 15.21 11.48 22.35
N MET A 116 14.81 11.63 23.61
CA MET A 116 13.83 12.64 24.01
C MET A 116 14.35 14.04 23.66
N GLY A 117 13.46 14.94 23.25
CA GLY A 117 13.75 16.31 22.82
C GLY A 117 13.96 16.47 21.31
N VAL A 118 14.27 15.40 20.58
CA VAL A 118 14.59 15.50 19.13
C VAL A 118 13.38 15.97 18.31
N LEU A 119 12.18 15.52 18.67
CA LEU A 119 10.93 15.91 18.01
C LEU A 119 10.36 17.26 18.50
N CYS A 120 11.05 17.93 19.43
CA CYS A 120 10.71 19.31 19.77
C CYS A 120 11.08 20.27 18.63
N ASP A 121 12.14 19.94 17.87
CA ASP A 121 12.42 20.62 16.62
C ASP A 121 11.29 20.36 15.62
N SER A 122 10.73 21.45 15.13
CA SER A 122 9.49 21.43 14.37
C SER A 122 9.64 20.82 12.96
N ASN A 123 10.87 20.72 12.49
CA ASN A 123 11.27 20.15 11.22
C ASN A 123 11.44 18.62 11.36
N ASN A 124 12.12 18.17 12.42
CA ASN A 124 12.19 16.76 12.80
C ASN A 124 10.81 16.18 13.10
N ARG A 125 9.95 16.96 13.76
CA ARG A 125 8.56 16.57 14.02
C ARG A 125 7.77 16.38 12.74
N ALA A 126 7.85 17.34 11.81
CA ALA A 126 7.18 17.23 10.52
C ALA A 126 7.63 15.98 9.75
N PHE A 127 8.93 15.68 9.76
CA PHE A 127 9.48 14.45 9.16
C PHE A 127 8.94 13.17 9.84
N ALA A 128 8.98 13.11 11.17
CA ALA A 128 8.47 11.95 11.92
C ALA A 128 6.99 11.70 11.64
N VAL A 129 6.18 12.76 11.60
CA VAL A 129 4.75 12.66 11.31
C VAL A 129 4.50 12.25 9.85
N ALA A 130 5.25 12.80 8.89
CA ALA A 130 5.12 12.44 7.49
C ALA A 130 5.39 10.95 7.25
N THR A 131 6.48 10.43 7.83
CA THR A 131 6.86 9.02 7.72
C THR A 131 5.85 8.12 8.41
N ALA A 132 5.37 8.49 9.61
CA ALA A 132 4.31 7.74 10.31
C ALA A 132 3.00 7.72 9.53
N LEU A 133 2.51 8.85 9.02
CA LEU A 133 1.28 8.91 8.23
C LEU A 133 1.39 8.08 6.96
N GLN A 134 2.53 8.13 6.29
CA GLN A 134 2.76 7.32 5.09
C GLN A 134 2.84 5.83 5.41
N MET A 135 3.46 5.46 6.52
CA MET A 135 3.50 4.09 7.01
C MET A 135 2.08 3.58 7.34
N LEU A 136 1.28 4.37 8.07
CA LEU A 136 -0.09 3.99 8.43
C LEU A 136 -0.96 3.84 7.18
N ARG A 137 -0.81 4.70 6.16
CA ARG A 137 -1.48 4.54 4.86
C ARG A 137 -1.11 3.23 4.16
N ASN A 138 0.12 2.74 4.34
CA ASN A 138 0.56 1.46 3.77
C ASN A 138 0.03 0.26 4.57
N THR A 139 -0.15 0.38 5.89
CA THR A 139 -0.51 -0.75 6.75
C THR A 139 -1.98 -0.84 7.13
N ASP A 140 -2.69 0.27 7.32
CA ASP A 140 -4.08 0.27 7.80
C ASP A 140 -5.01 -0.55 6.87
N PRO A 141 -4.96 -0.42 5.53
CA PRO A 141 -5.77 -1.24 4.63
C PRO A 141 -5.47 -2.73 4.75
N LEU A 142 -4.21 -3.10 5.02
CA LEU A 142 -3.79 -4.50 5.17
C LEU A 142 -4.31 -5.11 6.47
N VAL A 143 -4.47 -4.32 7.52
CA VAL A 143 -5.02 -4.80 8.78
C VAL A 143 -6.55 -4.83 8.76
N GLU A 144 -7.18 -3.86 8.10
CA GLU A 144 -8.65 -3.78 7.99
C GLU A 144 -9.22 -4.86 7.05
N GLN A 145 -8.44 -5.31 6.06
CA GLN A 145 -8.76 -6.51 5.31
C GLN A 145 -8.76 -7.71 6.27
N LYS A 146 -9.94 -8.25 6.57
CA LYS A 146 -10.20 -9.47 7.36
C LYS A 146 -9.62 -10.75 6.72
N GLY A 147 -8.34 -10.75 6.37
CA GLY A 147 -7.57 -11.90 5.92
C GLY A 147 -6.58 -12.35 7.00
N THR A 148 -6.44 -13.64 7.22
CA THR A 148 -5.53 -14.24 8.22
C THR A 148 -4.14 -14.54 7.64
N GLY A 149 -3.70 -13.80 6.60
CA GLY A 149 -2.40 -14.01 5.95
C GLY A 149 -1.23 -13.44 6.75
N ARG A 150 -0.04 -14.05 6.61
CA ARG A 150 1.23 -13.61 7.24
C ARG A 150 1.57 -12.13 6.97
N SER A 151 1.15 -11.60 5.82
CA SER A 151 1.29 -10.18 5.45
C SER A 151 0.51 -9.26 6.40
N ASN A 152 -0.68 -9.68 6.82
CA ASN A 152 -1.54 -8.89 7.71
C ASN A 152 -1.00 -8.90 9.13
N SER A 153 -0.44 -10.04 9.59
CA SER A 153 0.26 -10.11 10.89
C SER A 153 1.48 -9.19 10.94
N HIS A 154 2.27 -9.11 9.88
CA HIS A 154 3.40 -8.18 9.84
C HIS A 154 2.92 -6.72 9.83
N ALA A 155 1.96 -6.37 8.98
CA ALA A 155 1.38 -5.04 8.93
C ALA A 155 0.79 -4.60 10.29
N MET A 156 0.12 -5.52 11.00
CA MET A 156 -0.37 -5.30 12.37
C MET A 156 0.76 -4.95 13.34
N VAL A 157 1.82 -5.76 13.37
CA VAL A 157 2.95 -5.56 14.29
C VAL A 157 3.65 -4.22 14.04
N VAL A 158 3.90 -3.88 12.77
CA VAL A 158 4.53 -2.60 12.44
C VAL A 158 3.60 -1.45 12.83
N ARG A 159 2.30 -1.54 12.51
CA ARG A 159 1.32 -0.49 12.86
C ARG A 159 1.23 -0.29 14.36
N GLU A 160 1.06 -1.36 15.14
CA GLU A 160 0.96 -1.28 16.60
C GLU A 160 2.20 -0.66 17.23
N ARG A 161 3.39 -1.02 16.73
CA ARG A 161 4.66 -0.43 17.17
C ARG A 161 4.69 1.08 16.93
N VAL A 162 4.37 1.52 15.72
CA VAL A 162 4.39 2.95 15.37
C VAL A 162 3.34 3.72 16.18
N VAL A 163 2.11 3.20 16.29
CA VAL A 163 1.04 3.79 17.11
C VAL A 163 1.46 3.89 18.58
N ALA A 164 2.06 2.85 19.15
CA ALA A 164 2.57 2.86 20.52
C ALA A 164 3.68 3.91 20.71
N SER A 165 4.59 4.02 19.76
CA SER A 165 5.64 5.03 19.73
C SER A 165 5.07 6.46 19.64
N ILE A 166 4.08 6.69 18.78
CA ILE A 166 3.37 7.98 18.70
C ILE A 166 2.72 8.30 20.04
N GLY A 167 2.02 7.33 20.65
CA GLY A 167 1.41 7.52 21.96
C GLY A 167 2.41 7.82 23.07
N LYS A 168 3.60 7.21 23.04
CA LYS A 168 4.69 7.53 23.97
C LYS A 168 5.12 9.00 23.81
N ARG A 169 5.36 9.45 22.58
CA ARG A 169 5.79 10.82 22.28
C ARG A 169 4.73 11.86 22.59
N ALA A 170 3.46 11.54 22.31
CA ALA A 170 2.32 12.39 22.68
C ALA A 170 2.24 12.59 24.20
N ARG A 171 2.38 11.52 24.99
CA ARG A 171 2.43 11.62 26.46
C ARG A 171 3.63 12.41 26.98
N GLN A 172 4.72 12.46 26.23
CA GLN A 172 5.92 13.24 26.55
C GLN A 172 5.82 14.71 26.14
N GLY A 173 4.74 15.12 25.48
CA GLY A 173 4.58 16.48 24.97
C GLY A 173 5.49 16.79 23.78
N GLU A 174 5.88 15.78 23.00
CA GLU A 174 6.66 15.94 21.77
C GLU A 174 5.79 15.92 20.51
N LEU A 175 4.54 15.46 20.64
CA LEU A 175 3.56 15.40 19.55
C LEU A 175 2.20 15.83 20.07
N ILE A 176 1.46 16.52 19.22
CA ILE A 176 0.06 16.89 19.45
C ILE A 176 -0.82 16.40 18.31
N ALA A 177 -2.13 16.28 18.57
CA ALA A 177 -3.09 15.85 17.57
C ALA A 177 -3.00 16.68 16.27
N ARG A 178 -2.80 17.99 16.41
CA ARG A 178 -2.67 18.94 15.30
C ARG A 178 -1.52 18.61 14.34
N ASP A 179 -0.44 17.98 14.80
CA ASP A 179 0.67 17.63 13.91
C ASP A 179 0.21 16.65 12.82
N PHE A 180 -0.82 15.83 13.07
CA PHE A 180 -1.36 14.82 12.17
C PHE A 180 -2.49 15.35 11.25
N GLY A 181 -2.77 16.65 11.29
CA GLY A 181 -3.83 17.28 10.52
C GLY A 181 -5.21 17.25 11.22
N GLU A 182 -6.23 17.72 10.50
CA GLU A 182 -7.61 17.84 11.01
C GLU A 182 -8.27 16.46 11.24
N TYR A 183 -7.89 15.47 10.44
CA TYR A 183 -8.43 14.12 10.48
C TYR A 183 -7.29 13.10 10.60
N PRO A 184 -6.81 12.80 11.81
CA PRO A 184 -5.81 11.76 12.00
C PRO A 184 -6.38 10.39 11.60
N PRO A 185 -5.54 9.45 11.13
CA PRO A 185 -5.95 8.07 10.86
C PRO A 185 -6.70 7.45 12.03
N ALA A 186 -7.64 6.55 11.76
CA ALA A 186 -8.43 5.86 12.79
C ALA A 186 -7.54 5.18 13.84
N SER A 187 -6.40 4.63 13.40
CA SER A 187 -5.37 4.03 14.25
C SER A 187 -4.77 4.97 15.30
N LEU A 188 -4.90 6.29 15.14
CA LEU A 188 -4.40 7.31 16.07
C LEU A 188 -5.48 7.97 16.94
N GLN A 189 -6.76 7.69 16.71
CA GLN A 189 -7.84 8.32 17.49
C GLN A 189 -7.74 8.00 18.98
N ALA A 190 -7.34 6.77 19.32
CA ALA A 190 -7.12 6.35 20.71
C ALA A 190 -5.85 6.97 21.35
N VAL A 191 -4.93 7.50 20.52
CA VAL A 191 -3.68 8.12 21.01
C VAL A 191 -3.93 9.54 21.51
N PHE A 192 -4.79 10.28 20.80
CA PHE A 192 -5.08 11.68 21.11
C PHE A 192 -6.49 11.80 21.70
N THR A 193 -6.68 11.29 22.92
CA THR A 193 -7.94 11.47 23.64
C THR A 193 -8.15 12.94 24.01
N PRO A 194 -9.39 13.45 23.99
CA PRO A 194 -9.70 14.82 24.41
C PRO A 194 -9.21 15.05 25.86
N GLY A 195 -8.32 16.02 26.04
CA GLY A 195 -7.69 16.33 27.34
C GLY A 195 -6.23 15.86 27.49
N ALA A 196 -5.70 15.08 26.55
CA ALA A 196 -4.28 14.75 26.49
C ALA A 196 -3.46 16.00 26.10
N ALA A 197 -2.73 16.52 27.10
CA ALA A 197 -1.68 17.55 27.08
C ALA A 197 -1.56 18.45 25.83
N SER A 198 -1.78 19.75 26.03
CA SER A 198 -1.19 20.79 25.19
C SER A 198 0.31 20.89 25.45
N ASN A 199 1.13 20.09 24.75
CA ASN A 199 2.42 20.60 24.28
C ASN A 199 3.12 19.79 23.19
N ALA A 200 3.67 20.43 22.15
CA ALA A 200 4.67 19.91 21.21
C ALA A 200 5.97 20.70 21.41
N CYS A 201 6.47 20.55 22.63
CA CYS A 201 7.61 21.18 23.28
C CYS A 201 7.67 22.73 23.29
N ALA A 202 6.71 23.34 23.98
CA ALA A 202 6.47 24.78 24.01
C ALA A 202 7.73 25.56 24.32
N LYS A 203 7.81 26.69 23.62
CA LYS A 203 8.02 27.98 24.26
C LYS A 203 6.68 28.69 24.34
#